data_AF-A0A2J8U5V4-F1
#
_entry.id   AF-A0A2J8U5V4-F1
#
_cell.length_a   1.000
_cell.length_b   1.000
_cell.length_c   1.000
_cell.angle_alpha   90.00
_cell.angle_beta   90.00
_cell.angle_gamma   90.00
#
_symmetry.space_group_name_H-M   'P 1'
#
loop_
_entity.id
_entity.type
_entity.pdbx_description
1 polymer ?
#
loop_
_entity_poly.entity_id
_entity_poly.type
_entity_poly.pdbx_seq_one_letter_code
_entity_poly.pdbx_strand_id
1 'polypeptide(L)'
;KEEFINDISGGKPLEVEMAGIEYMNDDPGMVDVLYAKVHMKDGSNRLQELVDRVLERFQASGLIVKEWNTVKLHATVMNTLFRKDPNAEGRYNLYTADGKYIFKERESFDGRNILKVSLMHILRAYQENPRIEKGLGHRELVVV
;
A
#
# COMPACT_ATOMS: atom_id res chain seq x y z
N LYS A 1 14.06 22.01 11.37
CA LYS A 1 13.48 20.64 11.45
C LYS A 1 12.35 20.42 10.44
N GLU A 2 11.52 21.45 10.17
CA GLU A 2 10.42 21.45 9.18
C GLU A 2 10.85 21.80 7.74
N GLU A 3 12.08 22.27 7.53
CA GLU A 3 12.54 22.83 6.24
C GLU A 3 12.29 21.88 5.05
N PHE A 4 12.68 20.61 5.14
CA PHE A 4 12.52 19.70 3.99
C PHE A 4 11.05 19.37 3.67
N ILE A 5 10.15 19.40 4.66
CA ILE A 5 8.72 19.16 4.43
C ILE A 5 8.15 20.33 3.65
N ASN A 6 8.52 21.56 4.03
CA ASN A 6 8.11 22.78 3.33
C ASN A 6 8.76 22.88 1.95
N ASP A 7 10.02 22.47 1.79
CA ASP A 7 10.70 22.44 0.49
C ASP A 7 9.99 21.49 -0.49
N ILE A 8 9.63 20.29 -0.02
CA ILE A 8 8.96 19.29 -0.86
C ILE A 8 7.50 19.65 -1.10
N SER A 9 6.76 20.10 -0.09
CA SER A 9 5.33 20.43 -0.20
C SER A 9 5.07 21.83 -0.79
N GLY A 10 6.08 22.70 -0.85
CA GLY A 10 5.93 24.09 -1.25
C GLY A 10 4.94 24.86 -0.37
N GLY A 11 4.76 24.42 0.87
CA GLY A 11 3.75 24.94 1.80
C GLY A 11 2.30 24.65 1.40
N LYS A 12 2.06 23.71 0.47
CA LYS A 12 0.72 23.33 0.00
C LYS A 12 0.41 21.87 0.33
N PRO A 13 -0.87 21.50 0.48
CA PRO A 13 -1.26 20.11 0.60
C PRO A 13 -0.78 19.27 -0.59
N LEU A 14 -0.34 18.04 -0.32
CA LEU A 14 -0.04 17.05 -1.35
C LEU A 14 -1.33 16.35 -1.75
N GLU A 15 -1.86 16.64 -2.94
CA GLU A 15 -3.02 15.94 -3.47
C GLU A 15 -2.61 14.57 -4.02
N VAL A 16 -3.19 13.52 -3.46
CA VAL A 16 -2.91 12.12 -3.82
C VAL A 16 -4.17 11.43 -4.33
N GLU A 17 -3.97 10.45 -5.18
CA GLU A 17 -5.00 9.56 -5.68
C GLU A 17 -4.65 8.10 -5.35
N MET A 18 -5.70 7.31 -5.13
CA MET A 18 -5.61 5.88 -4.96
C MET A 18 -6.15 5.22 -6.23
N ALA A 19 -5.26 4.66 -7.04
CA ALA A 19 -5.61 4.07 -8.33
C ALA A 19 -4.87 2.75 -8.52
N GLY A 20 -5.62 1.70 -8.87
CA GLY A 20 -5.09 0.34 -8.94
C GLY A 20 -4.99 -0.35 -7.58
N ILE A 21 -4.97 -1.68 -7.62
CA ILE A 21 -4.92 -2.56 -6.45
C ILE A 21 -3.79 -3.58 -6.66
N GLU A 22 -3.11 -3.94 -5.58
CA GLU A 22 -2.06 -4.97 -5.53
C GLU A 22 -2.10 -5.67 -4.16
N TYR A 23 -1.23 -6.66 -3.93
CA TYR A 23 -1.24 -7.51 -2.75
C TYR A 23 0.16 -7.74 -2.17
N MET A 24 0.26 -8.05 -0.86
CA MET A 24 1.52 -8.41 -0.20
C MET A 24 1.60 -9.92 0.01
N ASN A 25 2.10 -10.63 -1.01
CA ASN A 25 2.57 -12.02 -1.06
C ASN A 25 2.73 -12.39 -2.55
N ASP A 26 3.20 -13.59 -2.89
CA ASP A 26 3.46 -13.96 -4.30
C ASP A 26 2.25 -14.57 -5.02
N ASP A 27 1.28 -15.13 -4.28
CA ASP A 27 0.14 -15.87 -4.84
C ASP A 27 -1.19 -15.08 -4.76
N PRO A 28 -1.79 -14.66 -5.89
CA PRO A 28 -3.08 -13.96 -5.90
C PRO A 28 -4.27 -14.84 -5.47
N GLY A 29 -4.11 -16.16 -5.42
CA GLY A 29 -5.10 -17.09 -4.87
C GLY A 29 -5.08 -17.20 -3.34
N MET A 30 -4.03 -16.68 -2.69
CA MET A 30 -3.79 -16.79 -1.25
C MET A 30 -3.36 -15.44 -0.66
N VAL A 31 -4.17 -14.39 -0.83
CA VAL A 31 -3.84 -13.02 -0.42
C VAL A 31 -4.09 -12.80 1.08
N ASP A 32 -3.09 -12.22 1.76
CA ASP A 32 -3.21 -11.78 3.15
C ASP A 32 -3.47 -10.28 3.29
N VAL A 33 -2.80 -9.48 2.46
CA VAL A 33 -2.94 -8.02 2.48
C VAL A 33 -3.19 -7.56 1.05
N LEU A 34 -4.29 -6.84 0.87
CA LEU A 34 -4.65 -6.17 -0.37
C LEU A 34 -4.56 -4.67 -0.14
N TYR A 35 -3.92 -3.96 -1.05
CA TYR A 35 -3.71 -2.53 -0.91
C TYR A 35 -3.93 -1.79 -2.23
N ALA A 36 -4.36 -0.54 -2.12
CA ALA A 36 -4.40 0.38 -3.24
C ALA A 36 -3.04 1.05 -3.41
N LYS A 37 -2.64 1.28 -4.66
CA LYS A 37 -1.46 2.07 -4.96
C LYS A 37 -1.77 3.55 -4.75
N VAL A 38 -0.80 4.28 -4.23
CA VAL A 38 -0.93 5.69 -3.90
C VAL A 38 0.01 6.49 -4.79
N HIS A 39 -0.54 7.45 -5.52
CA HIS A 39 0.21 8.30 -6.44
C HIS A 39 -0.17 9.76 -6.21
N MET A 40 0.71 10.70 -6.59
CA MET A 40 0.31 12.11 -6.64
C MET A 40 -0.64 12.32 -7.80
N LYS A 41 -1.69 13.11 -7.59
CA LYS A 41 -2.68 13.45 -8.63
C LYS A 41 -2.07 14.26 -9.78
N ASP A 42 -1.00 15.01 -9.51
CA ASP A 42 -0.23 15.76 -10.51
C ASP A 42 0.83 14.90 -11.23
N GLY A 43 0.91 13.60 -10.94
CA GLY A 43 1.90 12.67 -11.49
C GLY A 43 3.31 12.84 -10.94
N SER A 44 3.54 13.76 -9.99
CA SER A 44 4.85 13.93 -9.37
C SER A 44 5.18 12.81 -8.37
N ASN A 45 6.44 12.76 -7.94
CA ASN A 45 6.91 11.81 -6.92
C ASN A 45 7.11 12.48 -5.55
N ARG A 46 6.53 13.66 -5.31
CA ARG A 46 6.80 14.47 -4.12
C ARG A 46 6.47 13.75 -2.81
N LEU A 47 5.38 12.98 -2.78
CA LEU A 47 5.05 12.16 -1.61
C LEU A 47 6.10 11.07 -1.36
N GLN A 48 6.57 10.41 -2.42
CA GLN A 48 7.62 9.37 -2.31
C GLN A 48 8.91 9.98 -1.77
N GLU A 49 9.34 11.11 -2.33
CA GLU A 49 10.54 11.83 -1.89
C GLU A 49 10.42 12.26 -0.42
N LEU A 50 9.25 12.77 -0.01
CA LEU A 50 9.00 13.16 1.37
C LEU A 50 9.23 11.98 2.33
N VAL A 51 8.66 10.83 2.01
CA VAL A 51 8.70 9.65 2.88
C VAL A 51 10.08 8.98 2.86
N ASP A 52 10.77 8.98 1.72
CA ASP A 52 12.15 8.49 1.62
C ASP A 52 13.11 9.39 2.43
N ARG A 53 12.95 10.72 2.40
CA ARG A 53 13.73 11.62 3.28
C ARG A 53 13.41 11.43 4.76
N VAL A 54 12.18 11.07 5.11
CA VAL A 54 11.84 10.67 6.48
C VAL A 54 12.64 9.41 6.85
N LEU A 55 12.61 8.37 6.00
CA LEU A 55 13.38 7.14 6.20
C LEU A 55 14.88 7.42 6.39
N GLU A 56 15.48 8.24 5.54
CA GLU A 56 16.89 8.64 5.65
C GLU A 56 17.22 9.26 7.01
N ARG A 57 16.33 10.08 7.57
CA ARG A 57 16.54 10.68 8.90
C ARG A 57 16.48 9.65 10.02
N PHE A 58 15.57 8.67 9.93
CA PHE A 58 15.52 7.57 10.89
C PHE A 58 16.77 6.68 10.78
N GLN A 59 17.32 6.49 9.58
CA GLN A 59 18.58 5.79 9.38
C GLN A 59 19.76 6.58 9.97
N ALA A 60 19.83 7.88 9.70
CA ALA A 60 20.89 8.76 10.19
C ALA A 60 20.90 8.90 11.72
N SER A 61 19.74 8.79 12.37
CA SER A 61 19.63 8.78 13.83
C SER A 61 19.89 7.40 14.47
N GLY A 62 20.16 6.37 13.66
CA GLY A 62 20.38 5.00 14.15
C GLY A 62 19.12 4.29 14.64
N LEU A 63 17.92 4.80 14.29
CA LEU A 63 16.64 4.22 14.70
C LEU A 63 16.17 3.09 13.79
N ILE A 64 16.74 2.97 12.58
CA ILE A 64 16.39 1.94 11.60
C ILE A 64 17.69 1.35 11.01
N VAL A 65 17.74 0.02 10.90
CA VAL A 65 18.79 -0.70 10.18
C VAL A 65 18.52 -0.58 8.68
N LYS A 66 19.53 -0.20 7.91
CA LYS A 66 19.39 0.08 6.47
C LYS A 66 19.25 -1.21 5.66
N GLU A 67 18.02 -1.71 5.57
CA GLU A 67 17.66 -2.84 4.71
C GLU A 67 17.11 -2.39 3.35
N TRP A 68 16.48 -1.21 3.31
CA TRP A 68 15.83 -0.66 2.11
C TRP A 68 16.16 0.81 1.92
N ASN A 69 16.22 1.24 0.67
CA ASN A 69 16.50 2.63 0.30
C ASN A 69 15.23 3.45 0.02
N THR A 70 14.06 2.81 -0.12
CA THR A 70 12.79 3.46 -0.45
C THR A 70 11.63 2.83 0.30
N VAL A 71 10.62 3.63 0.64
CA VAL A 71 9.41 3.17 1.33
C VAL A 71 8.35 2.76 0.31
N LYS A 72 7.80 1.56 0.45
CA LYS A 72 6.66 1.09 -0.36
C LYS A 72 5.35 1.73 0.13
N LEU A 73 5.00 2.87 -0.45
CA LEU A 73 3.74 3.56 -0.17
C LEU A 73 2.54 2.76 -0.68
N HIS A 74 1.56 2.55 0.19
CA HIS A 74 0.31 1.86 -0.15
C HIS A 74 -0.79 2.22 0.86
N ALA A 75 -2.04 2.10 0.44
CA ALA A 75 -3.20 2.21 1.30
C ALA A 75 -3.84 0.83 1.47
N THR A 76 -3.69 0.22 2.64
CA THR A 76 -4.25 -1.12 2.92
C THR A 76 -5.78 -1.08 2.86
N VAL A 77 -6.35 -1.89 1.98
CA VAL A 77 -7.81 -2.04 1.80
C VAL A 77 -8.33 -3.22 2.62
N MET A 78 -7.57 -4.32 2.64
CA MET A 78 -7.92 -5.52 3.40
C MET A 78 -6.68 -6.15 4.00
N ASN A 79 -6.79 -6.62 5.24
CA ASN A 79 -5.71 -7.36 5.91
C ASN A 79 -6.33 -8.47 6.77
N THR A 80 -6.01 -9.72 6.43
CA THR A 80 -6.59 -10.93 7.03
C THR A 80 -6.25 -11.10 8.49
N LEU A 81 -5.17 -10.48 8.98
CA LEU A 81 -4.82 -10.44 10.40
C LEU A 81 -5.93 -9.80 11.24
N PHE A 82 -6.62 -8.79 10.71
CA PHE A 82 -7.68 -8.06 11.41
C PHE A 82 -9.07 -8.66 11.21
N ARG A 83 -9.19 -9.82 10.56
CA ARG A 83 -10.48 -10.48 10.36
C ARG A 83 -11.14 -10.72 11.73
N LYS A 84 -12.24 -10.04 12.03
CA LYS A 84 -12.95 -10.27 13.30
C LYS A 84 -13.52 -11.67 13.26
N ASP A 85 -13.15 -12.49 14.24
CA ASP A 85 -13.87 -13.73 14.49
C ASP A 85 -15.18 -13.33 15.18
N PRO A 86 -16.36 -13.62 14.61
CA PRO A 86 -17.64 -13.29 15.23
C PRO A 86 -17.82 -13.92 16.62
N ASN A 87 -17.07 -14.97 16.96
CA ASN A 87 -17.06 -15.59 18.29
C ASN A 87 -15.94 -15.07 19.21
N ALA A 88 -14.97 -14.28 18.71
CA ALA A 88 -13.93 -13.70 19.54
C ALA A 88 -14.30 -12.25 19.88
N GLU A 89 -14.65 -12.00 21.15
CA GLU A 89 -14.93 -10.67 21.69
C GLU A 89 -13.70 -9.74 21.60
N GLY A 90 -13.43 -9.18 20.41
CA GLY A 90 -12.46 -8.11 20.21
C GLY A 90 -10.99 -8.46 20.49
N ARG A 91 -10.64 -9.73 20.76
CA ARG A 91 -9.27 -10.14 21.05
C ARG A 91 -8.51 -10.40 19.76
N TYR A 92 -7.90 -9.36 19.21
CA TYR A 92 -6.91 -9.47 18.12
C TYR A 92 -5.60 -10.13 18.60
N ASN A 93 -5.36 -10.14 19.92
CA ASN A 93 -4.30 -10.87 20.58
C ASN A 93 -4.91 -11.84 21.60
N LEU A 94 -4.93 -13.14 21.27
CA LEU A 94 -5.34 -14.18 22.20
C LEU A 94 -4.20 -14.39 23.21
N TYR A 95 -4.29 -13.72 24.36
CA TYR A 95 -3.51 -14.10 25.52
C TYR A 95 -4.26 -15.20 26.26
N THR A 96 -3.61 -16.32 26.50
CA THR A 96 -4.11 -17.32 27.45
C THR A 96 -4.06 -16.77 28.88
N ALA A 97 -4.78 -17.40 29.81
CA ALA A 97 -4.76 -16.99 31.22
C ALA A 97 -3.35 -17.08 31.86
N ASP A 98 -2.46 -17.88 31.28
CA ASP A 98 -1.02 -17.98 31.63
C ASP A 98 -0.13 -16.99 30.85
N GLY A 99 -0.71 -16.04 30.12
CA GLY A 99 0.03 -14.97 29.44
C GLY A 99 0.74 -15.39 28.16
N LYS A 100 0.50 -16.61 27.63
CA LYS A 100 1.06 -17.03 26.34
C LYS A 100 0.32 -16.34 25.20
N TYR A 101 1.11 -15.79 24.29
CA TYR A 101 0.63 -15.20 23.05
C TYR A 101 0.25 -16.32 22.07
N ILE A 102 -1.03 -16.43 21.73
CA ILE A 102 -1.50 -17.30 20.66
C ILE A 102 -1.39 -16.49 19.36
N PHE A 103 -0.53 -16.96 18.45
CA PHE A 103 -0.50 -16.47 17.09
C PHE A 103 -1.83 -16.78 16.41
N LYS A 104 -2.56 -15.74 16.02
CA LYS A 104 -3.70 -15.90 15.12
C LYS A 104 -3.15 -16.26 13.74
N GLU A 105 -3.42 -17.48 13.31
CA GLU A 105 -3.07 -17.90 11.96
C GLU A 105 -3.82 -17.03 10.94
N ARG A 106 -3.11 -16.60 9.89
CA ARG A 106 -3.72 -15.79 8.85
C ARG A 106 -4.61 -16.70 8.00
N GLU A 107 -5.84 -16.26 7.77
CA GLU A 107 -6.73 -16.92 6.83
C GLU A 107 -6.77 -16.10 5.54
N SER A 108 -5.92 -16.48 4.59
CA SER A 108 -5.81 -15.84 3.28
C SER A 108 -7.10 -15.99 2.46
N PHE A 109 -7.26 -15.15 1.44
CA PHE A 109 -8.41 -15.21 0.52
C PHE A 109 -7.98 -15.19 -0.95
N ASP A 110 -8.86 -15.69 -1.83
CA ASP A 110 -8.63 -15.64 -3.28
C ASP A 110 -8.93 -14.24 -3.83
N GLY A 111 -7.86 -13.51 -4.17
CA GLY A 111 -7.92 -12.14 -4.69
C GLY A 111 -8.10 -12.05 -6.20
N ARG A 112 -8.04 -13.15 -6.96
CA ARG A 112 -7.98 -13.12 -8.44
C ARG A 112 -9.14 -12.37 -9.08
N ASN A 113 -10.35 -12.51 -8.53
CA ASN A 113 -11.53 -11.82 -9.06
C ASN A 113 -11.47 -10.30 -8.82
N ILE A 114 -10.93 -9.88 -7.68
CA ILE A 114 -10.75 -8.46 -7.36
C ILE A 114 -9.74 -7.82 -8.32
N LEU A 115 -8.62 -8.51 -8.56
CA LEU A 115 -7.58 -8.05 -9.48
C LEU A 115 -8.10 -7.96 -10.93
N LYS A 116 -8.89 -8.94 -11.39
CA LYS A 116 -9.53 -8.91 -12.72
C LYS A 116 -10.50 -7.74 -12.87
N VAL A 117 -11.33 -7.47 -11.87
CA VAL A 117 -12.27 -6.34 -11.89
C VAL A 117 -11.51 -5.02 -11.94
N SER A 118 -10.40 -4.88 -11.21
CA SER A 118 -9.55 -3.70 -11.27
C SER A 118 -8.99 -3.48 -12.68
N LEU A 119 -8.44 -4.53 -13.31
CA LEU A 119 -7.91 -4.46 -14.67
C LEU A 119 -8.98 -4.07 -15.70
N MET A 120 -10.18 -4.63 -15.59
CA MET A 120 -11.31 -4.33 -16.50
C MET A 120 -11.74 -2.86 -16.42
N HIS A 121 -11.76 -2.27 -15.22
CA HIS A 121 -12.07 -0.84 -15.06
C HIS A 121 -10.99 0.05 -15.70
N ILE A 122 -9.72 -0.33 -15.57
CA ILE A 122 -8.61 0.40 -16.19
C ILE A 122 -8.72 0.35 -17.72
N LEU A 123 -8.98 -0.84 -18.28
CA LEU A 123 -9.15 -1.02 -19.73
C LEU A 123 -10.37 -0.26 -20.29
N ARG A 124 -11.49 -0.21 -19.55
CA ARG A 124 -12.66 0.59 -19.95
C ARG A 124 -12.34 2.08 -19.93
N ALA A 125 -11.69 2.58 -18.88
CA ALA A 125 -11.28 3.98 -18.80
C ALA A 125 -10.35 4.37 -19.96
N TYR A 126 -9.48 3.46 -20.42
CA TYR A 126 -8.64 3.66 -21.60
C TYR A 126 -9.44 3.79 -22.90
N GLN A 127 -10.43 2.92 -23.12
CA GLN A 127 -11.31 2.98 -24.30
C GLN A 127 -12.09 4.30 -24.36
N GLU A 128 -12.45 4.84 -23.19
CA GLU A 128 -13.18 6.10 -23.06
C GLU A 128 -12.26 7.34 -23.13
N ASN A 129 -10.98 7.23 -22.77
CA ASN A 129 -10.02 8.34 -22.84
C ASN A 129 -8.57 7.87 -23.12
N PRO A 130 -8.10 7.90 -24.39
CA PRO A 130 -6.78 7.42 -24.79
C PRO A 130 -5.58 8.24 -24.26
N ARG A 131 -5.80 9.37 -23.58
CA ARG A 131 -4.73 10.27 -23.10
C ARG A 131 -4.07 9.83 -21.79
N ILE A 132 -4.52 8.73 -21.18
CA ILE A 132 -4.11 8.26 -19.84
C ILE A 132 -2.63 7.81 -19.79
N GLU A 133 -1.98 7.50 -20.92
CA GLU A 133 -0.57 7.07 -20.92
C GLU A 133 0.44 8.15 -20.50
N LYS A 134 0.14 9.45 -20.60
CA LYS A 134 1.16 10.47 -20.27
C LYS A 134 1.48 10.57 -18.77
N GLY A 135 0.68 9.95 -17.91
CA GLY A 135 0.87 9.91 -16.45
C GLY A 135 1.24 8.54 -15.88
N LEU A 136 0.93 7.44 -16.58
CA LEU A 136 1.33 6.10 -16.17
C LEU A 136 2.58 5.68 -16.92
N GLY A 137 3.72 5.83 -16.25
CA GLY A 137 5.02 5.34 -16.72
C GLY A 137 4.92 3.89 -17.22
N HIS A 138 5.69 3.63 -18.26
CA HIS A 138 5.72 2.46 -19.15
C HIS A 138 6.02 1.08 -18.50
N ARG A 139 5.48 0.76 -17.32
CA ARG A 139 5.86 -0.44 -16.56
C ARG A 139 4.75 -1.37 -16.08
N GLU A 140 3.46 -1.07 -16.29
CA GLU A 140 2.40 -1.94 -15.75
C GLU A 140 1.32 -2.27 -16.78
N LEU A 141 1.73 -3.04 -17.79
CA LEU A 141 0.84 -3.93 -18.53
C LEU A 141 1.46 -5.34 -18.45
N VAL A 142 1.59 -5.85 -17.21
CA VAL A 142 1.77 -7.29 -17.03
C VAL A 142 0.39 -7.89 -17.08
N VAL A 143 0.01 -8.35 -18.27
CA VAL A 143 -1.10 -9.28 -18.45
C VAL A 143 -0.65 -10.59 -17.79
N VAL A 144 -1.19 -10.89 -16.60
CA VAL A 144 -1.20 -12.25 -16.04
C VAL A 144 -2.51 -12.91 -16.43
#